data_AF-A8T5Q5-F1
#
_entry.id   AF-A8T5Q5-F1
#
_cell.length_a   1.000
_cell.length_b   1.000
_cell.length_c   1.000
_cell.angle_alpha   90.00
_cell.angle_beta   90.00
_cell.angle_gamma   90.00
#
_symmetry.space_group_name_H-M   'P 1'
#
loop_
_entity.id
_entity.type
_entity.pdbx_description
1 polymer ?
#
loop_
_entity_poly.entity_id
_entity_poly.type
_entity_poly.pdbx_seq_one_letter_code
_entity_poly.pdbx_strand_id
1 'polypeptide(L)'
;MAVWLVMKKWLRGHLFKLSNRNLLVISGAYIIISWILLDLAGEHALTDSFSNFIYYLMVTASTVGYGDHSPVTDLGKWVVVLFIIPGGLSLFAAILGRVAGGAIDYWRAGILGKRRVRVENHIVLLGWNGARTMHLIRMLQHEEDGKRPIVLCSRSDIENPLPGEIGFIKVNSYTDAQEMKNANITEANCIIVDNLTDDITLSAALYCASVNPDAHLLAYFKDDALGRLLSQHCPRAECIPAVGAEMLAKAAVDPGSSALHQELLASTRGMTQYSVVYPEDQPTTNVETIFGFIKKHHQATLIAFDLGGGIELNPDLGAQVPPSTKLFYIADERIDAFAWTDMNKDK
;
A
#
# COMPACT_ATOMS: atom_id res chain seq x y z
N MET A 1 -31.29 -36.69 25.96
CA MET A 1 -31.38 -35.35 25.31
C MET A 1 -30.78 -34.23 26.17
N ALA A 2 -31.03 -34.16 27.48
CA ALA A 2 -30.46 -33.14 28.38
C ALA A 2 -28.93 -33.21 28.53
N VAL A 3 -28.35 -34.40 28.63
CA VAL A 3 -26.89 -34.61 28.76
C VAL A 3 -26.14 -34.09 27.51
N TRP A 4 -26.69 -34.31 26.31
CA TRP A 4 -26.11 -33.81 25.06
C TRP A 4 -26.15 -32.28 24.97
N LEU A 5 -27.21 -31.64 25.47
CA LEU A 5 -27.32 -30.18 25.49
C LEU A 5 -26.39 -29.54 26.52
N VAL A 6 -26.24 -30.16 27.69
CA VAL A 6 -25.28 -29.72 28.73
C VAL A 6 -23.85 -29.91 28.25
N MET A 7 -23.54 -31.07 27.65
CA MET A 7 -22.23 -31.35 27.06
C MET A 7 -21.93 -30.40 25.90
N LYS A 8 -22.90 -30.07 25.04
CA LYS A 8 -22.75 -29.09 23.96
C LYS A 8 -22.55 -27.65 24.47
N LYS A 9 -23.26 -27.26 25.54
CA LYS A 9 -23.09 -25.95 26.20
C LYS A 9 -21.72 -25.85 26.89
N TRP A 10 -21.29 -26.93 27.54
CA TRP A 10 -19.99 -27.03 28.20
C TRP A 10 -18.85 -27.04 27.17
N LEU A 11 -18.96 -27.83 26.09
CA LEU A 11 -18.03 -27.81 24.95
C LEU A 11 -17.95 -26.41 24.33
N ARG A 12 -19.09 -25.77 24.02
CA ARG A 12 -19.10 -24.41 23.44
C ARG A 12 -18.52 -23.36 24.39
N GLY A 13 -18.72 -23.51 25.70
CA GLY A 13 -18.21 -22.58 26.71
C GLY A 13 -16.69 -22.72 26.95
N HIS A 14 -16.16 -23.95 26.94
CA HIS A 14 -14.76 -24.22 27.27
C HIS A 14 -13.83 -24.39 26.07
N LEU A 15 -14.26 -25.01 24.95
CA LEU A 15 -13.36 -25.21 23.80
C LEU A 15 -13.01 -23.91 23.07
N PHE A 16 -13.89 -22.91 23.09
CA PHE A 16 -13.71 -21.68 22.32
C PHE A 16 -13.24 -20.46 23.14
N LYS A 17 -13.11 -20.57 24.46
CA LYS A 17 -12.63 -19.49 25.35
C LYS A 17 -11.34 -19.83 26.11
N LEU A 18 -10.50 -20.72 25.59
CA LEU A 18 -9.17 -20.91 26.17
C LEU A 18 -8.31 -19.69 25.86
N SER A 19 -7.96 -18.86 26.86
CA SER A 19 -6.92 -17.84 26.65
C SER A 19 -5.63 -18.50 26.16
N ASN A 20 -4.80 -17.81 25.35
CA ASN A 20 -3.53 -18.36 24.86
C ASN A 20 -2.67 -18.93 26.00
N ARG A 21 -2.75 -18.30 27.18
CA ARG A 21 -2.09 -18.78 28.40
C ARG A 21 -2.60 -20.17 28.85
N ASN A 22 -3.92 -20.38 28.84
CA ASN A 22 -4.51 -21.64 29.28
C ASN A 22 -4.16 -22.78 28.30
N LEU A 23 -4.14 -22.48 27.01
CA LEU A 23 -3.79 -23.47 25.99
C LEU A 23 -2.32 -23.90 26.13
N LEU A 24 -1.39 -22.97 26.38
CA LEU A 24 0.00 -23.30 26.69
C LEU A 24 0.15 -24.15 27.96
N VAL A 25 -0.57 -23.82 29.03
CA VAL A 25 -0.53 -24.59 30.29
C VAL A 25 -1.07 -26.01 30.09
N ILE A 26 -2.19 -26.17 29.37
CA ILE A 26 -2.76 -27.49 29.10
C ILE A 26 -1.82 -28.30 28.20
N SER A 27 -1.21 -27.70 27.16
CA SER A 27 -0.23 -28.37 26.31
C SER A 27 0.99 -28.82 27.11
N GLY A 28 1.53 -27.98 27.99
CA GLY A 28 2.64 -28.35 28.87
C GLY A 28 2.28 -29.49 29.82
N ALA A 29 1.11 -29.43 30.47
CA ALA A 29 0.62 -30.50 31.32
C ALA A 29 0.42 -31.82 30.55
N TYR A 30 -0.15 -31.75 29.35
CA TYR A 30 -0.34 -32.91 28.48
C TYR A 30 0.98 -33.58 28.08
N ILE A 31 2.00 -32.79 27.72
CA ILE A 31 3.34 -33.30 27.40
C ILE A 31 3.94 -34.01 28.62
N ILE A 32 3.90 -33.40 29.80
CA ILE A 32 4.47 -33.97 31.02
C ILE A 32 3.73 -35.25 31.43
N ILE A 33 2.39 -35.23 31.44
CA ILE A 33 1.59 -36.40 31.81
C ILE A 33 1.78 -37.53 30.79
N SER A 34 1.86 -37.22 29.49
CA SER A 34 2.12 -38.22 28.46
C SER A 34 3.48 -38.89 28.65
N TRP A 35 4.51 -38.13 29.01
CA TRP A 35 5.84 -38.67 29.29
C TRP A 35 5.82 -39.60 30.50
N ILE A 36 5.20 -39.16 31.62
CA ILE A 36 5.09 -39.97 32.85
C ILE A 36 4.29 -41.27 32.59
N LEU A 37 3.18 -41.19 31.86
CA LEU A 37 2.35 -42.37 31.59
C LEU A 37 3.05 -43.39 30.70
N LEU A 38 3.83 -42.95 29.70
CA LEU A 38 4.63 -43.85 28.86
C LEU A 38 5.80 -44.46 29.64
N ASP A 39 6.48 -43.69 30.47
CA ASP A 39 7.57 -44.18 31.31
C ASP A 39 7.06 -45.24 32.30
N LEU A 40 5.94 -44.98 32.98
CA LEU A 40 5.29 -45.95 33.88
C LEU A 40 4.76 -47.20 33.15
N ALA A 41 4.45 -47.09 31.86
CA ALA A 41 4.02 -48.21 31.02
C ALA A 41 5.21 -49.04 30.49
N GLY A 42 6.46 -48.68 30.83
CA GLY A 42 7.68 -49.38 30.42
C GLY A 42 8.13 -49.04 29.00
N GLU A 43 7.67 -47.93 28.42
CA GLU A 43 8.01 -47.50 27.05
C GLU A 43 9.31 -46.68 27.01
N HIS A 44 10.39 -47.22 27.56
CA HIS A 44 11.68 -46.51 27.67
C HIS A 44 12.21 -46.06 26.30
N ALA A 45 12.05 -46.87 25.25
CA ALA A 45 12.46 -46.48 23.89
C ALA A 45 11.78 -45.19 23.36
N LEU A 46 10.58 -44.85 23.87
CA LEU A 46 9.88 -43.61 23.54
C LEU A 46 10.25 -42.46 24.48
N THR A 47 10.68 -42.74 25.72
CA THR A 47 10.95 -41.72 26.76
C THR A 47 12.43 -41.42 27.00
N ASP A 48 13.35 -42.25 26.48
CA ASP A 48 14.82 -42.15 26.66
C ASP A 48 15.41 -40.86 26.06
N SER A 49 14.84 -40.38 24.96
CA SER A 49 15.23 -39.15 24.30
C SER A 49 14.05 -38.19 24.24
N PHE A 50 14.22 -37.00 24.82
CA PHE A 50 13.20 -35.95 24.76
C PHE A 50 12.81 -35.60 23.31
N SER A 51 13.77 -35.60 22.39
CA SER A 51 13.52 -35.35 20.98
C SER A 51 12.64 -36.44 20.35
N ASN A 52 12.90 -37.72 20.64
CA ASN A 52 12.10 -38.83 20.12
C ASN A 52 10.69 -38.79 20.69
N PHE A 53 10.55 -38.48 21.99
CA PHE A 53 9.26 -38.34 22.64
C PHE A 53 8.41 -37.23 22.02
N ILE A 54 8.96 -36.03 21.83
CA ILE A 54 8.25 -34.90 21.21
C ILE A 54 7.92 -35.19 19.75
N TYR A 55 8.85 -35.79 19.01
CA TYR A 55 8.63 -36.21 17.63
C TYR A 55 7.45 -37.18 17.53
N TYR A 56 7.47 -38.26 18.34
CA TYR A 56 6.40 -39.25 18.41
C TYR A 56 5.04 -38.61 18.74
N LEU A 57 5.01 -37.73 19.75
CA LEU A 57 3.80 -37.06 20.19
C LEU A 57 3.23 -36.13 19.10
N MET A 58 4.09 -35.42 18.36
CA MET A 58 3.68 -34.56 17.23
C MET A 58 3.18 -35.37 16.03
N VAL A 59 3.86 -36.45 15.64
CA VAL A 59 3.46 -37.34 14.53
C VAL A 59 2.14 -38.03 14.83
N THR A 60 1.93 -38.43 16.08
CA THR A 60 0.68 -39.05 16.54
C THR A 60 -0.46 -38.03 16.60
N ALA A 61 -0.22 -36.84 17.18
CA ALA A 61 -1.24 -35.79 17.32
C ALA A 61 -1.65 -35.17 15.97
N SER A 62 -0.73 -35.11 15.01
CA SER A 62 -1.00 -34.66 13.64
C SER A 62 -1.63 -35.72 12.74
N THR A 63 -1.84 -36.95 13.24
CA THR A 63 -2.41 -38.08 12.51
C THR A 63 -1.59 -38.54 11.30
N VAL A 64 -0.30 -38.20 11.24
CA VAL A 64 0.61 -38.62 10.15
C VAL A 64 1.01 -40.08 10.33
N GLY A 65 1.47 -40.45 11.53
CA GLY A 65 1.73 -41.84 11.91
C GLY A 65 2.75 -42.58 11.03
N TYR A 66 3.99 -42.11 10.94
CA TYR A 66 5.05 -42.77 10.16
C TYR A 66 5.33 -44.22 10.60
N GLY A 67 5.06 -44.55 11.86
CA GLY A 67 5.21 -45.91 12.40
C GLY A 67 6.65 -46.29 12.79
N ASP A 68 7.58 -45.35 12.71
CA ASP A 68 8.98 -45.49 13.13
C ASP A 68 9.14 -45.51 14.68
N HIS A 69 8.25 -44.82 15.39
CA HIS A 69 8.10 -44.90 16.84
C HIS A 69 6.67 -45.29 17.22
N SER A 70 6.51 -46.36 18.02
CA SER A 70 5.21 -46.86 18.47
C SER A 70 5.30 -47.58 19.81
N PRO A 71 4.21 -47.62 20.61
CA PRO A 71 4.18 -48.33 21.88
C PRO A 71 4.28 -49.84 21.65
N VAL A 72 5.19 -50.50 22.35
CA VAL A 72 5.43 -51.94 22.23
C VAL A 72 4.70 -52.72 23.32
N THR A 73 4.51 -52.12 24.51
CA THR A 73 3.87 -52.75 25.67
C THR A 73 2.34 -52.67 25.58
N ASP A 74 1.65 -53.64 26.18
CA ASP A 74 0.18 -53.64 26.17
C ASP A 74 -0.40 -52.47 26.98
N LEU A 75 0.24 -52.07 28.07
CA LEU A 75 -0.12 -50.88 28.83
C LEU A 75 0.15 -49.59 28.04
N GLY A 76 1.28 -49.51 27.32
CA GLY A 76 1.63 -48.37 26.48
C GLY A 76 0.61 -48.15 25.36
N LYS A 77 0.13 -49.23 24.73
CA LYS A 77 -0.95 -49.18 23.73
C LYS A 77 -2.24 -48.59 24.31
N TRP A 78 -2.64 -48.99 25.52
CA TRP A 78 -3.83 -48.42 26.17
C TRP A 78 -3.65 -46.95 26.55
N VAL A 79 -2.49 -46.56 27.06
CA VAL A 79 -2.15 -45.14 27.31
C VAL A 79 -2.27 -44.33 26.02
N VAL A 80 -1.73 -44.84 24.92
CA VAL A 80 -1.75 -44.16 23.63
C VAL A 80 -3.18 -43.99 23.12
N VAL A 81 -3.98 -45.05 23.14
CA VAL A 81 -5.36 -45.05 22.64
C VAL A 81 -6.29 -44.19 23.50
N LEU A 82 -6.18 -44.26 24.82
CA LEU A 82 -7.12 -43.60 25.74
C LEU A 82 -6.72 -42.15 26.07
N PHE A 83 -5.43 -41.83 26.06
CA PHE A 83 -4.94 -40.53 26.50
C PHE A 83 -4.20 -39.77 25.39
N ILE A 84 -3.18 -40.36 24.77
CA ILE A 84 -2.31 -39.63 23.84
C ILE A 84 -3.05 -39.27 22.57
N ILE A 85 -3.75 -40.20 21.92
CA ILE A 85 -4.48 -39.90 20.68
C ILE A 85 -5.62 -38.89 20.93
N PRO A 86 -6.56 -39.10 21.88
CA PRO A 86 -7.65 -38.15 22.09
C PRO A 86 -7.17 -36.77 22.56
N GLY A 87 -6.20 -36.73 23.48
CA GLY A 87 -5.61 -35.49 24.00
C GLY A 87 -4.78 -34.76 22.95
N GLY A 88 -3.91 -35.48 22.25
CA GLY A 88 -3.00 -34.96 21.23
C GLY A 88 -3.75 -34.41 20.04
N LEU A 89 -4.71 -35.17 19.49
CA LEU A 89 -5.53 -34.72 18.38
C LEU A 89 -6.36 -33.48 18.75
N SER A 90 -6.93 -33.47 19.95
CA SER A 90 -7.72 -32.32 20.44
C SER A 90 -6.86 -31.06 20.61
N LEU A 91 -5.67 -31.19 21.20
CA LEU A 91 -4.76 -30.06 21.41
C LEU A 91 -4.15 -29.58 20.11
N PHE A 92 -3.75 -30.49 19.22
CA PHE A 92 -3.22 -30.15 17.91
C PHE A 92 -4.26 -29.38 17.09
N ALA A 93 -5.50 -29.88 17.03
CA ALA A 93 -6.60 -29.18 16.35
C ALA A 93 -6.87 -27.79 16.97
N ALA A 94 -6.84 -27.66 18.30
CA ALA A 94 -7.05 -26.39 18.98
C ALA A 94 -5.92 -25.37 18.70
N ILE A 95 -4.66 -25.81 18.74
CA ILE A 95 -3.48 -24.98 18.40
C ILE A 95 -3.56 -24.54 16.95
N LEU A 96 -3.79 -25.48 16.02
CA LEU A 96 -3.87 -25.18 14.60
C LEU A 96 -5.01 -24.19 14.30
N GLY A 97 -6.18 -24.39 14.89
CA GLY A 97 -7.31 -23.47 14.78
C GLY A 97 -7.00 -22.08 15.32
N ARG A 98 -6.19 -21.96 16.38
CA ARG A 98 -5.76 -20.67 16.92
C ARG A 98 -4.74 -19.96 16.05
N VAL A 99 -3.75 -20.69 15.53
CA VAL A 99 -2.77 -20.13 14.61
C VAL A 99 -3.46 -19.66 13.33
N ALA A 100 -4.34 -20.49 12.76
CA ALA A 100 -5.13 -20.14 11.58
C ALA A 100 -6.05 -18.94 11.85
N GLY A 101 -6.77 -18.92 12.97
CA GLY A 101 -7.62 -17.80 13.36
C GLY A 101 -6.84 -16.49 13.53
N GLY A 102 -5.68 -16.54 14.20
CA GLY A 102 -4.80 -15.38 14.34
C GLY A 102 -4.25 -14.88 13.00
N ALA A 103 -3.91 -15.77 12.08
CA ALA A 103 -3.48 -15.41 10.74
C ALA A 103 -4.61 -14.75 9.94
N ILE A 104 -5.84 -15.25 10.05
CA ILE A 104 -7.04 -14.68 9.41
C ILE A 104 -7.37 -13.31 10.01
N ASP A 105 -7.38 -13.18 11.34
CA ASP A 105 -7.65 -11.91 12.03
C ASP A 105 -6.59 -10.87 11.70
N TYR A 106 -5.33 -11.29 11.66
CA TYR A 106 -4.25 -10.46 11.17
C TYR A 106 -4.59 -10.02 9.75
N TRP A 107 -4.73 -10.94 8.78
CA TRP A 107 -5.06 -10.66 7.36
C TRP A 107 -6.21 -9.66 7.22
N ARG A 108 -7.32 -9.92 7.91
CA ARG A 108 -8.51 -9.07 7.95
C ARG A 108 -8.22 -7.67 8.50
N ALA A 109 -7.40 -7.53 9.53
CA ALA A 109 -7.02 -6.22 10.06
C ALA A 109 -6.27 -5.37 9.01
N GLY A 110 -5.54 -5.99 8.08
CA GLY A 110 -4.87 -5.31 6.97
C GLY A 110 -5.87 -4.81 5.94
N ILE A 111 -6.85 -5.65 5.57
CA ILE A 111 -7.93 -5.28 4.66
C ILE A 111 -8.79 -4.15 5.24
N LEU A 112 -9.04 -4.17 6.54
CA LEU A 112 -9.83 -3.13 7.23
C LEU A 112 -9.03 -1.85 7.54
N GLY A 113 -7.76 -1.79 7.13
CA GLY A 113 -6.90 -0.62 7.32
C GLY A 113 -6.55 -0.32 8.77
N LYS A 114 -6.58 -1.33 9.64
CA LYS A 114 -6.31 -1.21 11.08
C LYS A 114 -4.84 -1.46 11.45
N ARG A 115 -4.01 -1.79 10.45
CA ARG A 115 -2.58 -2.07 10.66
C ARG A 115 -1.76 -0.85 10.30
N ARG A 116 -0.73 -0.57 11.08
CA ARG A 116 0.29 0.40 10.70
C ARG A 116 1.01 -0.06 9.44
N VAL A 117 1.11 0.83 8.47
CA VAL A 117 1.95 0.65 7.29
C VAL A 117 3.39 1.03 7.66
N ARG A 118 4.36 0.21 7.21
CA ARG A 118 5.80 0.38 7.47
C ARG A 118 6.54 0.47 6.13
N VAL A 119 6.33 1.59 5.44
CA VAL A 119 6.98 1.89 4.16
C VAL A 119 7.52 3.31 4.21
N GLU A 120 8.58 3.56 3.46
CA GLU A 120 9.28 4.83 3.34
C GLU A 120 9.35 5.20 1.85
N ASN A 121 9.57 6.49 1.55
CA ASN A 121 9.64 7.00 0.17
C ASN A 121 8.42 6.59 -0.68
N HIS A 122 7.23 6.68 -0.09
CA HIS A 122 5.97 6.25 -0.70
C HIS A 122 5.06 7.42 -1.05
N ILE A 123 4.00 7.11 -1.81
CA ILE A 123 2.90 8.01 -2.12
C ILE A 123 1.75 7.73 -1.14
N VAL A 124 1.27 8.74 -0.43
CA VAL A 124 0.07 8.64 0.43
C VAL A 124 -1.09 9.36 -0.25
N LEU A 125 -2.20 8.67 -0.49
CA LEU A 125 -3.43 9.24 -1.01
C LEU A 125 -4.46 9.38 0.13
N LEU A 126 -4.82 10.61 0.47
CA LEU A 126 -5.82 10.94 1.49
C LEU A 126 -7.14 11.25 0.82
N GLY A 127 -8.10 10.34 0.97
CA GLY A 127 -9.44 10.48 0.41
C GLY A 127 -9.88 9.31 -0.45
N TRP A 128 -11.20 9.11 -0.49
CA TRP A 128 -11.83 8.07 -1.28
C TRP A 128 -13.05 8.60 -2.00
N ASN A 129 -12.95 8.66 -3.33
CA ASN A 129 -13.96 9.12 -4.27
C ASN A 129 -14.44 7.98 -5.19
N GLY A 130 -14.38 6.73 -4.73
CA GLY A 130 -14.84 5.56 -5.49
C GLY A 130 -14.01 5.32 -6.76
N ALA A 131 -14.69 5.29 -7.91
CA ALA A 131 -14.07 5.00 -9.21
C ALA A 131 -12.93 5.97 -9.57
N ARG A 132 -13.04 7.25 -9.20
CA ARG A 132 -12.01 8.25 -9.46
C ARG A 132 -10.70 7.91 -8.74
N THR A 133 -10.79 7.58 -7.45
CA THR A 133 -9.62 7.17 -6.65
C THR A 133 -9.01 5.88 -7.19
N MET A 134 -9.84 4.91 -7.60
CA MET A 134 -9.35 3.68 -8.23
C MET A 134 -8.59 3.95 -9.52
N HIS A 135 -9.13 4.80 -10.37
CA HIS A 135 -8.49 5.17 -11.62
C HIS A 135 -7.15 5.88 -11.38
N LEU A 136 -7.10 6.82 -10.43
CA LEU A 136 -5.87 7.48 -10.01
C LEU A 136 -4.81 6.49 -9.52
N ILE A 137 -5.19 5.56 -8.63
CA ILE A 137 -4.25 4.55 -8.12
C ILE A 137 -3.71 3.69 -9.26
N ARG A 138 -4.56 3.27 -10.20
CA ARG A 138 -4.13 2.46 -11.36
C ARG A 138 -3.17 3.22 -12.28
N MET A 139 -3.39 4.51 -12.52
CA MET A 139 -2.46 5.35 -13.29
C MET A 139 -1.11 5.48 -12.57
N LEU A 140 -1.13 5.75 -11.26
CA LEU A 140 0.10 5.84 -10.47
C LEU A 140 0.86 4.51 -10.43
N GLN A 141 0.17 3.38 -10.25
CA GLN A 141 0.81 2.05 -10.29
C GLN A 141 1.51 1.78 -11.64
N HIS A 142 0.99 2.32 -12.73
CA HIS A 142 1.59 2.16 -14.05
C HIS A 142 2.87 3.00 -14.22
N GLU A 143 2.85 4.26 -13.81
CA GLU A 143 4.00 5.17 -13.94
C GLU A 143 5.11 4.91 -12.91
N GLU A 144 4.73 4.39 -11.74
CA GLU A 144 5.59 4.15 -10.58
C GLU A 144 5.87 2.66 -10.32
N ASP A 145 5.66 1.80 -11.32
CA ASP A 145 5.86 0.36 -11.17
C ASP A 145 7.28 0.04 -10.66
N GLY A 146 7.35 -0.68 -9.54
CA GLY A 146 8.60 -1.02 -8.85
C GLY A 146 9.35 0.15 -8.17
N LYS A 147 8.85 1.39 -8.22
CA LYS A 147 9.55 2.57 -7.68
C LYS A 147 9.10 2.93 -6.26
N ARG A 148 7.83 3.31 -6.11
CA ARG A 148 7.28 3.86 -4.86
C ARG A 148 6.01 3.12 -4.45
N PRO A 149 5.92 2.61 -3.21
CA PRO A 149 4.68 2.04 -2.69
C PRO A 149 3.56 3.08 -2.65
N ILE A 150 2.30 2.64 -2.78
CA ILE A 150 1.13 3.50 -2.66
C ILE A 150 0.35 3.11 -1.39
N VAL A 151 -0.05 4.11 -0.61
CA VAL A 151 -0.83 3.96 0.61
C VAL A 151 -2.11 4.79 0.52
N LEU A 152 -3.27 4.13 0.50
CA LEU A 152 -4.57 4.79 0.55
C LEU A 152 -4.99 4.99 2.01
N CYS A 153 -5.22 6.23 2.40
CA CYS A 153 -5.75 6.62 3.70
C CYS A 153 -7.18 7.15 3.53
N SER A 154 -8.16 6.49 4.13
CA SER A 154 -9.58 6.81 3.91
C SER A 154 -10.35 6.99 5.22
N ARG A 155 -11.24 7.98 5.23
CA ARG A 155 -12.29 8.17 6.25
C ARG A 155 -13.56 7.35 5.98
N SER A 156 -13.70 6.84 4.77
CA SER A 156 -14.88 6.12 4.34
C SER A 156 -14.92 4.72 4.94
N ASP A 157 -16.12 4.19 5.18
CA ASP A 157 -16.32 2.81 5.63
C ASP A 157 -16.17 1.84 4.45
N ILE A 158 -14.93 1.63 4.03
CA ILE A 158 -14.56 0.72 2.96
C ILE A 158 -13.49 -0.27 3.44
N GLU A 159 -13.41 -1.39 2.74
CA GLU A 159 -12.27 -2.30 2.80
C GLU A 159 -11.18 -1.84 1.81
N ASN A 160 -9.96 -2.35 1.98
CA ASN A 160 -8.87 -2.11 1.03
C ASN A 160 -9.36 -2.51 -0.38
N PRO A 161 -9.44 -1.55 -1.33
CA PRO A 161 -10.00 -1.83 -2.64
C PRO A 161 -9.04 -2.63 -3.53
N LEU A 162 -7.74 -2.69 -3.18
CA LEU A 162 -6.71 -3.43 -3.89
C LEU A 162 -5.81 -4.20 -2.89
N PRO A 163 -6.34 -5.23 -2.20
CA PRO A 163 -5.59 -5.99 -1.21
C PRO A 163 -4.34 -6.65 -1.80
N GLY A 164 -3.19 -6.41 -1.18
CA GLY A 164 -1.91 -6.96 -1.62
C GLY A 164 -1.17 -6.12 -2.66
N GLU A 165 -1.86 -5.15 -3.29
CA GLU A 165 -1.23 -4.22 -4.23
C GLU A 165 -0.90 -2.86 -3.59
N ILE A 166 -1.74 -2.40 -2.65
CA ILE A 166 -1.54 -1.11 -1.95
C ILE A 166 -1.64 -1.28 -0.42
N GLY A 167 -0.95 -0.37 0.29
CA GLY A 167 -1.22 -0.13 1.70
C GLY A 167 -2.58 0.53 1.88
N PHE A 168 -3.30 0.17 2.95
CA PHE A 168 -4.58 0.79 3.27
C PHE A 168 -4.65 1.12 4.74
N ILE A 169 -5.09 2.34 5.06
CA ILE A 169 -5.31 2.83 6.41
C ILE A 169 -6.71 3.42 6.48
N LYS A 170 -7.47 2.99 7.48
CA LYS A 170 -8.75 3.60 7.82
C LYS A 170 -8.55 4.53 9.01
N VAL A 171 -8.99 5.77 8.85
CA VAL A 171 -8.98 6.81 9.90
C VAL A 171 -10.38 7.38 10.08
N ASN A 172 -10.67 8.01 11.21
CA ASN A 172 -11.88 8.79 11.44
C ASN A 172 -11.66 10.25 11.02
N SER A 173 -10.44 10.76 11.19
CA SER A 173 -10.03 12.11 10.79
C SER A 173 -8.62 12.12 10.22
N TYR A 174 -8.39 12.95 9.20
CA TYR A 174 -7.04 13.16 8.66
C TYR A 174 -6.18 14.09 9.53
N THR A 175 -6.77 14.73 10.55
CA THR A 175 -6.07 15.63 11.47
C THR A 175 -5.74 14.96 12.81
N ASP A 176 -6.10 13.70 13.00
CA ASP A 176 -5.79 12.95 14.23
C ASP A 176 -4.36 12.40 14.16
N ALA A 177 -3.47 12.98 14.96
CA ALA A 177 -2.06 12.61 14.96
C ALA A 177 -1.79 11.15 15.36
N GLN A 178 -2.65 10.53 16.16
CA GLN A 178 -2.47 9.16 16.61
C GLN A 178 -2.89 8.17 15.53
N GLU A 179 -3.98 8.45 14.81
CA GLU A 179 -4.42 7.61 13.70
C GLU A 179 -3.48 7.75 12.48
N MET A 180 -3.08 8.99 12.16
CA MET A 180 -2.25 9.28 10.99
C MET A 180 -0.81 8.76 11.11
N LYS A 181 -0.32 8.45 12.31
CA LYS A 181 0.93 7.67 12.51
C LYS A 181 0.89 6.33 11.80
N ASN A 182 -0.29 5.75 11.61
CA ASN A 182 -0.42 4.46 10.93
C ASN A 182 -0.20 4.56 9.42
N ALA A 183 -0.41 5.75 8.81
CA ALA A 183 -0.17 6.03 7.39
C ALA A 183 1.28 6.45 7.08
N ASN A 184 2.11 6.64 8.11
CA ASN A 184 3.51 7.02 8.00
C ASN A 184 3.76 8.28 7.15
N ILE A 185 2.94 9.32 7.31
CA ILE A 185 3.06 10.57 6.52
C ILE A 185 4.44 11.22 6.64
N THR A 186 5.09 11.12 7.80
CA THR A 186 6.40 11.72 8.07
C THR A 186 7.49 11.29 7.09
N GLU A 187 7.43 10.07 6.57
CA GLU A 187 8.42 9.51 5.63
C GLU A 187 7.88 9.42 4.18
N ALA A 188 6.69 10.00 3.92
CA ALA A 188 6.11 10.02 2.60
C ALA A 188 6.89 11.00 1.70
N ASN A 189 7.18 10.58 0.48
CA ASN A 189 7.81 11.45 -0.52
C ASN A 189 6.79 12.33 -1.24
N CYS A 190 5.58 11.80 -1.43
CA CYS A 190 4.48 12.48 -2.10
C CYS A 190 3.17 12.24 -1.34
N ILE A 191 2.37 13.28 -1.20
CA ILE A 191 1.08 13.25 -0.50
C ILE A 191 0.04 13.84 -1.44
N ILE A 192 -0.98 13.07 -1.77
CA ILE A 192 -2.12 13.52 -2.59
C ILE A 192 -3.34 13.61 -1.69
N VAL A 193 -4.00 14.76 -1.68
CA VAL A 193 -5.23 15.01 -0.91
C VAL A 193 -6.37 15.24 -1.89
N ASP A 194 -7.30 14.29 -1.96
CA ASP A 194 -8.46 14.35 -2.84
C ASP A 194 -9.71 13.85 -2.11
N ASN A 195 -10.47 14.77 -1.53
CA ASN A 195 -11.67 14.47 -0.76
C ASN A 195 -12.95 14.97 -1.45
N LEU A 196 -14.11 14.49 -0.96
CA LEU A 196 -15.42 14.89 -1.50
C LEU A 196 -15.71 16.38 -1.32
N THR A 197 -15.22 16.98 -0.23
CA THR A 197 -15.43 18.37 0.12
C THR A 197 -14.10 19.07 0.41
N ASP A 198 -14.01 20.33 0.00
CA ASP A 198 -12.77 21.09 -0.01
C ASP A 198 -12.32 21.55 1.38
N ASP A 199 -13.23 21.65 2.35
CA ASP A 199 -12.92 21.90 3.76
C ASP A 199 -12.10 20.74 4.38
N ILE A 200 -12.46 19.50 4.03
CA ILE A 200 -11.70 18.30 4.41
C ILE A 200 -10.35 18.30 3.68
N THR A 201 -10.31 18.61 2.39
CA THR A 201 -9.05 18.73 1.64
C THR A 201 -8.13 19.76 2.27
N LEU A 202 -8.62 20.97 2.55
CA LEU A 202 -7.84 22.06 3.14
C LEU A 202 -7.27 21.66 4.51
N SER A 203 -8.12 21.16 5.41
CA SER A 203 -7.69 20.77 6.76
C SER A 203 -6.69 19.60 6.74
N ALA A 204 -6.89 18.60 5.87
CA ALA A 204 -5.97 17.49 5.69
C ALA A 204 -4.63 17.95 5.09
N ALA A 205 -4.66 18.83 4.08
CA ALA A 205 -3.45 19.36 3.46
C ALA A 205 -2.63 20.21 4.43
N LEU A 206 -3.26 21.10 5.21
CA LEU A 206 -2.60 21.87 6.26
C LEU A 206 -1.96 20.96 7.31
N TYR A 207 -2.65 19.91 7.73
CA TYR A 207 -2.11 18.92 8.65
C TYR A 207 -0.90 18.20 8.05
N CYS A 208 -1.01 17.69 6.82
CA CYS A 208 0.09 17.03 6.12
C CYS A 208 1.31 17.95 5.98
N ALA A 209 1.13 19.20 5.57
CA ALA A 209 2.19 20.19 5.46
C ALA A 209 2.86 20.50 6.81
N SER A 210 2.11 20.44 7.92
CA SER A 210 2.67 20.62 9.27
C SER A 210 3.50 19.43 9.75
N VAL A 211 3.13 18.20 9.33
CA VAL A 211 3.77 16.95 9.76
C VAL A 211 4.97 16.60 8.89
N ASN A 212 4.85 16.79 7.59
CA ASN A 212 5.91 16.56 6.62
C ASN A 212 5.96 17.74 5.64
N PRO A 213 6.69 18.81 6.01
CA PRO A 213 6.81 19.99 5.17
C PRO A 213 7.48 19.68 3.83
N ASP A 214 8.37 18.69 3.78
CA ASP A 214 9.26 18.41 2.65
C ASP A 214 8.67 17.48 1.60
N ALA A 215 7.57 16.80 1.91
CA ALA A 215 6.83 16.02 0.94
C ALA A 215 6.28 16.89 -0.20
N HIS A 216 6.26 16.33 -1.41
CA HIS A 216 5.51 16.91 -2.51
C HIS A 216 4.00 16.76 -2.24
N LEU A 217 3.36 17.84 -1.81
CA LEU A 217 1.96 17.87 -1.41
C LEU A 217 1.08 18.37 -2.57
N LEU A 218 0.18 17.52 -3.06
CA LEU A 218 -0.82 17.82 -4.07
C LEU A 218 -2.20 17.86 -3.41
N ALA A 219 -2.99 18.91 -3.64
CA ALA A 219 -4.33 19.04 -3.08
C ALA A 219 -5.34 19.42 -4.17
N TYR A 220 -6.39 18.61 -4.34
CA TYR A 220 -7.43 18.85 -5.34
C TYR A 220 -8.58 19.68 -4.75
N PHE A 221 -8.90 20.80 -5.41
CA PHE A 221 -9.96 21.73 -4.99
C PHE A 221 -11.00 21.93 -6.10
N LYS A 222 -12.28 22.00 -5.70
CA LYS A 222 -13.39 22.41 -6.57
C LYS A 222 -13.58 23.93 -6.53
N ASP A 223 -13.42 24.53 -5.37
CA ASP A 223 -13.44 25.96 -5.12
C ASP A 223 -12.01 26.53 -5.16
N ASP A 224 -11.74 27.28 -6.22
CA ASP A 224 -10.44 27.93 -6.44
C ASP A 224 -10.06 28.90 -5.30
N ALA A 225 -11.02 29.48 -4.58
CA ALA A 225 -10.73 30.35 -3.44
C ALA A 225 -10.03 29.59 -2.30
N LEU A 226 -10.44 28.33 -2.04
CA LEU A 226 -9.81 27.49 -1.02
C LEU A 226 -8.44 26.99 -1.45
N GLY A 227 -8.24 26.71 -2.74
CA GLY A 227 -6.92 26.40 -3.30
C GLY A 227 -5.95 27.58 -3.14
N ARG A 228 -6.41 28.80 -3.43
CA ARG A 228 -5.62 30.03 -3.19
C ARG A 228 -5.29 30.22 -1.71
N LEU A 229 -6.23 29.94 -0.81
CA LEU A 229 -5.99 30.02 0.63
C LEU A 229 -4.91 29.02 1.08
N LEU A 230 -4.97 27.76 0.62
CA LEU A 230 -3.91 26.80 0.93
C LEU A 230 -2.57 27.27 0.39
N SER A 231 -2.51 27.76 -0.85
CA SER A 231 -1.26 28.23 -1.49
C SER A 231 -0.62 29.38 -0.71
N GLN A 232 -1.42 30.28 -0.13
CA GLN A 232 -0.92 31.38 0.71
C GLN A 232 -0.26 30.89 2.01
N HIS A 233 -0.79 29.83 2.62
CA HIS A 233 -0.29 29.29 3.88
C HIS A 233 0.76 28.18 3.71
N CYS A 234 0.71 27.48 2.58
CA CYS A 234 1.59 26.37 2.22
C CYS A 234 2.10 26.55 0.78
N PRO A 235 3.08 27.45 0.54
CA PRO A 235 3.55 27.77 -0.83
C PRO A 235 4.18 26.60 -1.59
N ARG A 236 4.60 25.55 -0.87
CA ARG A 236 5.13 24.31 -1.47
C ARG A 236 4.05 23.31 -1.88
N ALA A 237 2.79 23.54 -1.47
CA ALA A 237 1.68 22.70 -1.85
C ALA A 237 1.23 23.07 -3.26
N GLU A 238 1.08 22.05 -4.11
CA GLU A 238 0.52 22.20 -5.43
C GLU A 238 -1.00 22.04 -5.36
N CYS A 239 -1.72 23.13 -5.66
CA CYS A 239 -3.19 23.12 -5.68
C CYS A 239 -3.69 22.80 -7.09
N ILE A 240 -4.39 21.68 -7.23
CA ILE A 240 -4.94 21.20 -8.50
C ILE A 240 -6.41 21.64 -8.60
N PRO A 241 -6.78 22.51 -9.55
CA PRO A 241 -8.15 22.97 -9.71
C PRO A 241 -9.03 21.96 -10.46
N ALA A 242 -10.34 22.03 -10.23
CA ALA A 242 -11.35 21.27 -10.98
C ALA A 242 -11.61 21.89 -12.36
N VAL A 243 -10.98 21.38 -13.42
CA VAL A 243 -11.08 21.92 -14.79
C VAL A 243 -12.32 21.49 -15.60
N GLY A 244 -13.29 20.85 -14.95
CA GLY A 244 -14.42 20.21 -15.64
C GLY A 244 -15.34 21.19 -16.37
N ALA A 245 -15.56 22.38 -15.80
CA ALA A 245 -16.43 23.39 -16.40
C ALA A 245 -15.77 24.04 -17.63
N GLU A 246 -14.47 24.31 -17.55
CA GLU A 246 -13.65 24.86 -18.61
C GLU A 246 -13.57 23.88 -19.79
N MET A 247 -13.41 22.58 -19.51
CA MET A 247 -13.44 21.54 -20.53
C MET A 247 -14.80 21.46 -21.25
N LEU A 248 -15.91 21.56 -20.51
CA LEU A 248 -17.25 21.58 -21.10
C LEU A 248 -17.48 22.81 -21.97
N ALA A 249 -17.10 23.99 -21.48
CA ALA A 249 -17.20 25.24 -22.23
C ALA A 249 -16.37 25.17 -23.52
N LYS A 250 -15.13 24.67 -23.44
CA LYS A 250 -14.25 24.54 -24.60
C LYS A 250 -14.80 23.53 -25.62
N ALA A 251 -15.32 22.39 -25.16
CA ALA A 251 -15.93 21.39 -26.03
C ALA A 251 -17.25 21.86 -26.68
N ALA A 252 -18.01 22.73 -26.01
CA ALA A 252 -19.24 23.30 -26.56
C ALA A 252 -18.97 24.28 -27.72
N VAL A 253 -17.84 25.00 -27.65
CA VAL A 253 -17.41 25.92 -28.70
C VAL A 253 -16.66 25.20 -29.82
N ASP A 254 -15.84 24.22 -29.45
CA ASP A 254 -14.92 23.52 -30.35
C ASP A 254 -15.00 22.00 -30.12
N PRO A 255 -15.92 21.31 -30.81
CA PRO A 255 -16.13 19.88 -30.65
C PRO A 255 -14.85 19.06 -30.89
N GLY A 256 -14.50 18.20 -29.94
CA GLY A 256 -13.28 17.37 -29.99
C GLY A 256 -12.11 17.92 -29.18
N SER A 257 -12.13 19.19 -28.77
CA SER A 257 -11.08 19.80 -27.94
C SER A 257 -10.91 19.16 -26.56
N SER A 258 -11.98 18.61 -25.97
CA SER A 258 -11.92 17.86 -24.71
C SER A 258 -11.28 16.47 -24.88
N ALA A 259 -11.51 15.82 -26.04
CA ALA A 259 -10.90 14.53 -26.34
C ALA A 259 -9.37 14.66 -26.47
N LEU A 260 -8.89 15.73 -27.10
CA LEU A 260 -7.45 16.04 -27.15
C LEU A 260 -6.85 16.21 -25.75
N HIS A 261 -7.53 16.93 -24.85
CA HIS A 261 -7.06 17.08 -23.46
C HIS A 261 -7.03 15.75 -22.71
N GLN A 262 -8.00 14.87 -22.94
CA GLN A 262 -8.01 13.53 -22.33
C GLN A 262 -6.86 12.66 -22.85
N GLU A 263 -6.54 12.74 -24.14
CA GLU A 263 -5.40 12.02 -24.73
C GLU A 263 -4.08 12.47 -24.10
N LEU A 264 -3.90 13.78 -23.89
CA LEU A 264 -2.72 14.35 -23.24
C LEU A 264 -2.58 13.99 -21.74
N LEU A 265 -3.65 13.48 -21.11
CA LEU A 265 -3.67 13.02 -19.72
C LEU A 265 -3.57 11.50 -19.61
N ALA A 266 -3.65 10.76 -20.72
CA ALA A 266 -3.57 9.32 -20.70
C ALA A 266 -2.14 8.87 -20.38
N SER A 267 -2.00 7.92 -19.44
CA SER A 267 -0.71 7.33 -19.09
C SER A 267 -0.39 6.02 -19.82
N THR A 268 -1.39 5.42 -20.47
CA THR A 268 -1.27 4.06 -21.03
C THR A 268 -1.17 4.01 -22.56
N ARG A 269 -1.52 5.10 -23.26
CA ARG A 269 -1.56 5.16 -24.73
C ARG A 269 -1.43 6.61 -25.21
N GLY A 270 -0.72 6.79 -26.32
CA GLY A 270 -0.71 8.04 -27.06
C GLY A 270 0.34 9.03 -26.57
N MET A 271 0.35 10.20 -27.20
CA MET A 271 1.29 11.27 -26.90
C MET A 271 0.84 12.00 -25.63
N THR A 272 1.67 12.00 -24.59
CA THR A 272 1.36 12.61 -23.28
C THR A 272 2.41 13.65 -22.88
N GLN A 273 2.16 14.36 -21.78
CA GLN A 273 2.99 15.49 -21.33
C GLN A 273 4.07 15.04 -20.33
N TYR A 274 5.30 15.46 -20.59
CA TYR A 274 6.44 15.24 -19.71
C TYR A 274 7.17 16.56 -19.42
N SER A 275 8.01 16.55 -18.38
CA SER A 275 8.91 17.66 -18.11
C SER A 275 10.34 17.18 -17.88
N VAL A 276 11.30 18.05 -18.24
CA VAL A 276 12.73 17.86 -18.04
C VAL A 276 13.36 19.20 -17.63
N VAL A 277 14.43 19.16 -16.84
CA VAL A 277 15.21 20.35 -16.52
C VAL A 277 16.34 20.47 -17.53
N TYR A 278 16.46 21.64 -18.17
CA TYR A 278 17.59 21.95 -19.04
C TYR A 278 18.87 22.01 -18.20
N PRO A 279 19.91 21.21 -18.52
CA PRO A 279 21.04 21.01 -17.60
C PRO A 279 21.86 22.28 -17.31
N GLU A 280 22.46 22.32 -16.12
CA GLU A 280 23.31 23.43 -15.65
C GLU A 280 24.61 23.60 -16.43
N ASP A 281 25.11 22.52 -17.04
CA ASP A 281 26.36 22.49 -17.80
C ASP A 281 26.20 22.94 -19.26
N GLN A 282 24.97 23.20 -19.70
CA GLN A 282 24.69 23.65 -21.06
C GLN A 282 24.67 25.19 -21.15
N PRO A 283 25.06 25.78 -22.30
CA PRO A 283 24.94 27.23 -22.50
C PRO A 283 23.48 27.65 -22.66
N THR A 284 23.19 28.93 -22.36
CA THR A 284 21.92 29.55 -22.74
C THR A 284 21.69 29.40 -24.24
N THR A 285 20.49 28.97 -24.62
CA THR A 285 20.09 28.79 -26.02
C THR A 285 18.72 29.44 -26.25
N ASN A 286 18.10 29.21 -27.41
CA ASN A 286 16.74 29.67 -27.69
C ASN A 286 15.75 28.50 -27.87
N VAL A 287 14.46 28.84 -27.78
CA VAL A 287 13.36 27.89 -27.99
C VAL A 287 13.46 27.22 -29.36
N GLU A 288 13.80 27.94 -30.42
CA GLU A 288 13.93 27.39 -31.78
C GLU A 288 14.90 26.20 -31.85
N THR A 289 16.06 26.36 -31.22
CA THR A 289 17.11 25.33 -31.20
C THR A 289 16.62 24.09 -30.46
N ILE A 290 16.03 24.27 -29.27
CA ILE A 290 15.49 23.16 -28.47
C ILE A 290 14.32 22.49 -29.18
N PHE A 291 13.37 23.26 -29.68
CA PHE A 291 12.20 22.76 -30.40
C PHE A 291 12.63 21.92 -31.61
N GLY A 292 13.55 22.45 -32.42
CA GLY A 292 14.09 21.75 -33.58
C GLY A 292 14.84 20.47 -33.19
N PHE A 293 15.67 20.53 -32.15
CA PHE A 293 16.41 19.37 -31.64
C PHE A 293 15.49 18.26 -31.16
N ILE A 294 14.57 18.59 -30.24
CA ILE A 294 13.62 17.63 -29.65
C ILE A 294 12.74 17.03 -30.75
N LYS A 295 12.28 17.84 -31.70
CA LYS A 295 11.43 17.35 -32.79
C LYS A 295 12.16 16.42 -33.75
N LYS A 296 13.38 16.77 -34.15
CA LYS A 296 14.17 15.96 -35.11
C LYS A 296 14.66 14.65 -34.49
N HIS A 297 15.16 14.70 -33.26
CA HIS A 297 15.83 13.54 -32.64
C HIS A 297 14.85 12.62 -31.90
N HIS A 298 13.76 13.16 -31.36
CA HIS A 298 12.87 12.39 -30.49
C HIS A 298 11.40 12.40 -30.95
N GLN A 299 11.07 13.05 -32.07
CA GLN A 299 9.68 13.25 -32.55
C GLN A 299 8.75 13.94 -31.55
N ALA A 300 9.29 14.47 -30.46
CA ALA A 300 8.55 15.16 -29.42
C ALA A 300 8.33 16.64 -29.76
N THR A 301 7.33 17.25 -29.13
CA THR A 301 6.95 18.65 -29.35
C THR A 301 7.11 19.43 -28.06
N LEU A 302 7.99 20.43 -28.04
CA LEU A 302 8.09 21.36 -26.92
C LEU A 302 6.83 22.24 -26.88
N ILE A 303 6.19 22.36 -25.72
CA ILE A 303 4.93 23.09 -25.55
C ILE A 303 5.01 24.24 -24.56
N ALA A 304 5.93 24.19 -23.60
CA ALA A 304 6.07 25.23 -22.59
C ALA A 304 7.47 25.23 -21.97
N PHE A 305 7.80 26.32 -21.30
CA PHE A 305 8.95 26.42 -20.40
C PHE A 305 8.60 27.24 -19.16
N ASP A 306 9.33 27.02 -18.08
CA ASP A 306 9.20 27.76 -16.82
C ASP A 306 10.58 28.15 -16.30
N LEU A 307 10.78 29.46 -16.15
CA LEU A 307 12.00 30.10 -15.65
C LEU A 307 11.97 30.29 -14.11
N GLY A 308 10.95 29.77 -13.43
CA GLY A 308 10.69 29.95 -12.00
C GLY A 308 9.67 31.06 -11.69
N GLY A 309 9.17 31.75 -12.71
CA GLY A 309 8.13 32.80 -12.60
C GLY A 309 6.73 32.33 -12.98
N GLY A 310 6.58 31.08 -13.44
CA GLY A 310 5.35 30.54 -13.97
C GLY A 310 5.54 29.97 -15.37
N ILE A 311 4.62 29.09 -15.76
CA ILE A 311 4.65 28.41 -17.06
C ILE A 311 4.27 29.38 -18.18
N GLU A 312 5.14 29.53 -19.17
CA GLU A 312 4.83 30.19 -20.44
C GLU A 312 4.52 29.12 -21.50
N LEU A 313 3.24 29.04 -21.88
CA LEU A 313 2.74 28.13 -22.91
C LEU A 313 3.00 28.70 -24.31
N ASN A 314 3.44 27.83 -25.24
CA ASN A 314 3.79 28.17 -26.62
C ASN A 314 4.73 29.39 -26.72
N PRO A 315 5.94 29.29 -26.14
CA PRO A 315 6.87 30.40 -26.12
C PRO A 315 7.37 30.78 -27.51
N ASP A 316 7.76 32.04 -27.69
CA ASP A 316 8.33 32.52 -28.95
C ASP A 316 9.63 31.77 -29.29
N LEU A 317 9.86 31.49 -30.57
CA LEU A 317 11.05 30.75 -31.04
C LEU A 317 12.37 31.45 -30.66
N GLY A 318 12.37 32.78 -30.59
CA GLY A 318 13.51 33.59 -30.17
C GLY A 318 13.72 33.68 -28.65
N ALA A 319 12.78 33.17 -27.84
CA ALA A 319 12.86 33.28 -26.39
C ALA A 319 14.09 32.53 -25.85
N GLN A 320 14.76 33.12 -24.86
CA GLN A 320 15.99 32.61 -24.29
C GLN A 320 15.68 31.52 -23.25
N VAL A 321 16.41 30.42 -23.35
CA VAL A 321 16.34 29.27 -22.44
C VAL A 321 17.68 29.16 -21.71
N PRO A 322 17.79 29.77 -20.51
CA PRO A 322 18.96 29.62 -19.65
C PRO A 322 19.03 28.23 -19.01
N PRO A 323 20.18 27.85 -18.43
CA PRO A 323 20.33 26.63 -17.64
C PRO A 323 19.31 26.55 -16.49
N SER A 324 18.98 25.34 -16.06
CA SER A 324 17.98 25.03 -15.02
C SER A 324 16.54 25.40 -15.35
N THR A 325 16.25 25.76 -16.61
CA THR A 325 14.87 25.96 -17.08
C THR A 325 14.10 24.65 -17.08
N LYS A 326 12.88 24.64 -16.55
CA LYS A 326 11.98 23.49 -16.67
C LYS A 326 11.27 23.54 -18.02
N LEU A 327 11.47 22.53 -18.83
CA LEU A 327 10.88 22.38 -20.16
C LEU A 327 9.74 21.38 -20.12
N PHE A 328 8.65 21.67 -20.82
CA PHE A 328 7.50 20.79 -20.96
C PHE A 328 7.31 20.39 -22.41
N TYR A 329 7.17 19.10 -22.67
CA TYR A 329 7.08 18.55 -24.01
C TYR A 329 6.07 17.41 -24.09
N ILE A 330 5.56 17.18 -25.30
CA ILE A 330 4.67 16.06 -25.63
C ILE A 330 5.47 14.98 -26.34
N ALA A 331 5.41 13.75 -25.86
CA ALA A 331 6.07 12.57 -26.43
C ALA A 331 5.23 11.30 -26.19
N ASP A 332 5.53 10.23 -26.92
CA ASP A 332 4.91 8.91 -26.69
C ASP A 332 5.40 8.31 -25.36
N GLU A 333 6.72 8.34 -25.14
CA GLU A 333 7.37 7.89 -23.91
C GLU A 333 8.23 9.00 -23.29
N ARG A 334 8.50 8.87 -21.98
CA ARG A 334 9.43 9.76 -21.29
C ARG A 334 10.82 9.62 -21.90
N ILE A 335 11.40 10.73 -22.34
CA ILE A 335 12.79 10.79 -22.80
C ILE A 335 13.69 10.92 -21.57
N ASP A 336 14.33 9.81 -21.17
CA ASP A 336 15.18 9.77 -19.97
C ASP A 336 16.52 10.50 -20.14
N ALA A 337 17.08 10.47 -21.36
CA ALA A 337 18.38 11.06 -21.65
C ALA A 337 18.33 11.84 -22.97
N PHE A 338 18.28 13.17 -22.86
CA PHE A 338 18.49 14.05 -23.99
C PHE A 338 19.99 14.21 -24.26
N ALA A 339 20.39 14.03 -25.51
CA ALA A 339 21.76 14.31 -25.95
C ALA A 339 21.99 15.82 -26.15
N TRP A 340 21.84 16.62 -25.09
CA TRP A 340 21.93 18.08 -25.13
C TRP A 340 23.25 18.60 -25.73
N THR A 341 24.33 17.83 -25.58
CA THR A 341 25.62 18.14 -26.20
C THR A 341 25.57 18.11 -27.73
N ASP A 342 24.74 17.25 -28.32
CA ASP A 342 24.63 17.12 -29.77
C ASP A 342 23.80 18.26 -30.36
N MET A 343 22.83 18.78 -29.60
CA MET A 343 22.07 19.99 -29.96
C MET A 343 23.00 21.19 -30.25
N ASN A 344 24.10 21.30 -29.51
CA ASN A 344 25.04 22.42 -29.63
C ASN A 344 26.16 22.18 -30.66
N LYS A 345 26.27 20.98 -31.26
CA LYS A 345 27.26 20.67 -32.30
C LYS A 345 26.82 21.09 -33.70
N ASP A 346 25.51 21.19 -33.94
CA ASP A 346 24.91 21.57 -35.22
C ASP A 346 24.76 23.10 -35.41
N LYS A 347 25.44 23.91 -34.57
CA LYS A 347 25.46 25.38 -34.67
C LYS A 347 26.53 25.90 -35.62
#